data_AF-A0A7V6CBL0-F1
#
_entry.id   AF-A0A7V6CBL0-F1
#
_cell.length_a   1.000
_cell.length_b   1.000
_cell.length_c   1.000
_cell.angle_alpha   90.00
_cell.angle_beta   90.00
_cell.angle_gamma   90.00
#
_symmetry.space_group_name_H-M   'P 1'
#
loop_
_entity.id
_entity.type
_entity.pdbx_description
1 polymer ?
#
loop_
_entity_poly.entity_id
_entity_poly.type
_entity_poly.pdbx_seq_one_letter_code
_entity_poly.pdbx_strand_id
1 'polypeptide(L)'
;SEVKIPVSRLGGKGYDGERVRDGIIIAADFAHADPYRAATHNKGIMNGIDAVALATGNDWRAIEAGAHAYAARHGRYSSLSQWWKDDEGNLCGRLELPLKVGIVGGPLESNPGVAMNLRLLGAESATELAEVMAAVGLAQNFAALRALATEGIQTGHMTLHARSVVKAAGTPPALFDEVLERLLHSGEIKVWKAQEVLESVTREKTAGSKHRNRSESETVGYGYGKVILLGEHSVVYGRHALAFPVPLAMRAVVEDGDNGVQLLIPRWGIEYQLAKPPEQRRSFERAAGAIMDQLGLGDRKIRIEVFPDVPRGMGLGGSAALAVAIVRALDLHFRLGLTDEEVNRLAYVSEQIAHGEPSGIDNTMATYGEPLLFRKGSPPLVEPVQIPEPLTLVVGMTHREGLTAKTVANVREARERNPRLYEKIFDDIDALVLQAIPALGKHDITALGELMNVCQGLLNALQVSTPELERLIGIARRAGAIGAKLTGGGGGGAMIALCDENADAVQQAIERQGFRALQMTLGEKK
;
A
#
# COMPACT_ATOMS: atom_id res chain seq x y z
N SER A 1 29.50 -21.89 9.23
CA SER A 1 28.62 -21.84 8.05
C SER A 1 29.31 -21.07 6.95
N GLU A 2 29.26 -21.57 5.71
CA GLU A 2 29.88 -20.95 4.53
C GLU A 2 28.92 -21.04 3.33
N VAL A 3 28.89 -20.00 2.51
CA VAL A 3 27.99 -19.90 1.35
C VAL A 3 28.70 -19.27 0.16
N LYS A 4 28.36 -19.74 -1.03
CA LYS A 4 28.72 -19.13 -2.31
C LYS A 4 27.45 -18.72 -3.06
N ILE A 5 27.37 -17.47 -3.50
CA ILE A 5 26.22 -16.89 -4.19
C ILE A 5 26.66 -16.39 -5.58
N PRO A 6 26.13 -16.98 -6.67
CA PRO A 6 26.41 -16.49 -8.01
C PRO A 6 25.93 -15.05 -8.21
N VAL A 7 26.75 -14.24 -8.89
CA VAL A 7 26.46 -12.82 -9.17
C VAL A 7 25.13 -12.62 -9.88
N SER A 8 24.77 -13.55 -10.77
CA SER A 8 23.50 -13.55 -11.51
C SER A 8 22.27 -13.58 -10.60
N ARG A 9 22.40 -14.02 -9.34
CA ARG A 9 21.31 -14.04 -8.35
C ARG A 9 21.29 -12.83 -7.42
N LEU A 10 22.29 -11.95 -7.48
CA LEU A 10 22.39 -10.78 -6.61
C LEU A 10 21.66 -9.55 -7.18
N GLY A 11 21.59 -9.47 -8.51
CA GLY A 11 20.94 -8.36 -9.22
C GLY A 11 19.43 -8.27 -8.95
N GLY A 12 18.89 -7.05 -9.01
CA GLY A 12 17.47 -6.78 -8.77
C GLY A 12 17.19 -5.32 -8.45
N LYS A 13 15.95 -4.87 -8.66
CA LYS A 13 15.49 -3.50 -8.36
C LYS A 13 16.37 -2.36 -8.95
N GLY A 14 16.98 -2.60 -10.11
CA GLY A 14 17.82 -1.60 -10.79
C GLY A 14 19.31 -1.61 -10.40
N TYR A 15 19.73 -2.51 -9.50
CA TYR A 15 21.14 -2.73 -9.18
C TYR A 15 21.69 -3.94 -9.94
N ASP A 16 22.86 -3.77 -10.55
CA ASP A 16 23.61 -4.87 -11.13
C ASP A 16 24.20 -5.78 -10.03
N GLY A 17 24.40 -7.07 -10.35
CA GLY A 17 24.81 -8.05 -9.34
C GLY A 17 26.24 -7.81 -8.81
N GLU A 18 27.12 -7.23 -9.62
CA GLU A 18 28.52 -6.98 -9.26
C GLU A 18 28.64 -5.85 -8.25
N ARG A 19 27.91 -4.75 -8.48
CA ARG A 19 27.78 -3.62 -7.57
C ARG A 19 27.17 -4.03 -6.24
N VAL A 20 26.17 -4.92 -6.25
CA VAL A 20 25.61 -5.47 -5.00
C VAL A 20 26.65 -6.31 -4.26
N ARG A 21 27.36 -7.21 -4.95
CA ARG A 21 28.46 -8.02 -4.37
C ARG A 21 29.52 -7.11 -3.75
N ASP A 22 30.06 -6.18 -4.52
CA ASP A 22 31.17 -5.34 -4.11
C ASP A 22 30.75 -4.38 -2.98
N GLY A 23 29.51 -3.88 -3.01
CA GLY A 23 28.95 -3.10 -1.90
C GLY A 23 28.80 -3.91 -0.61
N ILE A 24 28.41 -5.19 -0.69
CA ILE A 24 28.35 -6.09 0.48
C ILE A 24 29.75 -6.30 1.07
N ILE A 25 30.75 -6.55 0.22
CA ILE A 25 32.14 -6.75 0.65
C ILE A 25 32.66 -5.48 1.34
N ILE A 26 32.48 -4.31 0.73
CA ILE A 26 32.90 -3.02 1.32
C ILE A 26 32.23 -2.77 2.67
N ALA A 27 30.92 -3.04 2.77
CA ALA A 27 30.18 -2.86 4.02
C ALA A 27 30.65 -3.83 5.12
N ALA A 28 31.04 -5.06 4.75
CA ALA A 28 31.62 -6.03 5.66
C ALA A 28 33.04 -5.63 6.10
N ASP A 29 33.88 -5.15 5.18
CA ASP A 29 35.23 -4.66 5.47
C ASP A 29 35.20 -3.48 6.44
N PHE A 30 34.23 -2.57 6.27
CA PHE A 30 34.01 -1.46 7.20
C PHE A 30 33.62 -1.97 8.60
N ALA A 31 32.77 -3.00 8.69
CA ALA A 31 32.44 -3.64 9.97
C ALA A 31 33.63 -4.38 10.58
N HIS A 32 34.56 -4.90 9.78
CA HIS A 32 35.78 -5.52 10.28
C HIS A 32 36.74 -4.49 10.87
N ALA A 33 36.80 -3.30 10.26
CA ALA A 33 37.73 -2.23 10.59
C ALA A 33 37.26 -1.32 11.74
N ASP A 34 35.96 -1.18 12.01
CA ASP A 34 35.41 -0.31 13.06
C ASP A 34 34.59 -1.08 14.11
N PRO A 35 34.93 -1.00 15.41
CA PRO A 35 34.27 -1.77 16.46
C PRO A 35 32.80 -1.38 16.70
N TYR A 36 32.41 -0.12 16.45
CA TYR A 36 31.02 0.32 16.61
C TYR A 36 30.14 -0.21 15.47
N ARG A 37 30.68 -0.21 14.25
CA ARG A 37 30.06 -0.84 13.09
C ARG A 37 29.99 -2.35 13.28
N ALA A 38 31.06 -2.98 13.75
CA ALA A 38 31.10 -4.40 14.09
C ALA A 38 29.98 -4.76 15.08
N ALA A 39 29.72 -3.93 16.10
CA ALA A 39 28.66 -4.19 17.07
C ALA A 39 27.28 -4.23 16.41
N THR A 40 26.98 -3.27 15.53
CA THR A 40 25.71 -3.22 14.79
C THR A 40 25.60 -4.38 13.78
N HIS A 41 26.71 -4.72 13.14
CA HIS A 41 26.81 -5.85 12.21
C HIS A 41 26.54 -7.19 12.89
N ASN A 42 27.16 -7.41 14.05
CA ASN A 42 27.01 -8.62 14.85
C ASN A 42 25.61 -8.70 15.46
N LYS A 43 25.02 -7.58 15.92
CA LYS A 43 23.59 -7.55 16.32
C LYS A 43 22.68 -8.06 15.19
N GLY A 44 22.96 -7.69 13.94
CA GLY A 44 22.22 -8.19 12.78
C GLY A 44 22.32 -9.71 12.61
N ILE A 45 23.48 -10.29 12.86
CA ILE A 45 23.68 -11.76 12.90
C ILE A 45 22.86 -12.37 14.04
N MET A 46 22.94 -11.78 15.23
CA MET A 46 22.27 -12.29 16.43
C MET A 46 20.75 -12.27 16.33
N ASN A 47 20.14 -11.25 15.70
CA ASN A 47 18.70 -11.23 15.42
C ASN A 47 18.18 -12.50 14.72
N GLY A 48 19.00 -13.13 13.87
CA GLY A 48 18.68 -14.40 13.23
C GLY A 48 18.89 -15.60 14.17
N ILE A 49 20.04 -15.65 14.84
CA ILE A 49 20.41 -16.73 15.76
C ILE A 49 19.44 -16.79 16.95
N ASP A 50 19.16 -15.64 17.56
CA ASP A 50 18.31 -15.52 18.74
C ASP A 50 16.86 -15.92 18.45
N ALA A 51 16.37 -15.63 17.23
CA ALA A 51 15.05 -16.06 16.81
C ALA A 51 14.94 -17.60 16.79
N VAL A 52 15.97 -18.28 16.27
CA VAL A 52 16.02 -19.75 16.28
C VAL A 52 16.22 -20.28 17.70
N ALA A 53 17.06 -19.62 18.51
CA ALA A 53 17.27 -20.00 19.91
C ALA A 53 15.97 -19.93 20.71
N LEU A 54 15.22 -18.83 20.59
CA LEU A 54 13.90 -18.67 21.21
C LEU A 54 12.91 -19.73 20.72
N ALA A 55 12.83 -19.95 19.39
CA ALA A 55 11.92 -20.94 18.82
C ALA A 55 12.22 -22.38 19.27
N THR A 56 13.49 -22.67 19.59
CA THR A 56 13.96 -23.99 20.02
C THR A 56 14.20 -24.08 21.54
N GLY A 57 13.78 -23.08 22.31
CA GLY A 57 13.85 -23.10 23.78
C GLY A 57 15.27 -22.98 24.36
N ASN A 58 16.23 -22.48 23.59
CA ASN A 58 17.60 -22.23 24.02
C ASN A 58 17.76 -20.82 24.64
N ASP A 59 18.71 -20.67 25.57
CA ASP A 59 19.01 -19.35 26.19
C ASP A 59 19.81 -18.48 25.22
N TRP A 60 19.08 -17.66 24.45
CA TRP A 60 19.64 -16.71 23.50
C TRP A 60 20.65 -15.74 24.15
N ARG A 61 20.47 -15.37 25.42
CA ARG A 61 21.38 -14.42 26.10
C ARG A 61 22.76 -15.04 26.32
N ALA A 62 22.81 -16.32 26.69
CA ALA A 62 24.07 -17.04 26.87
C ALA A 62 24.79 -17.21 25.53
N ILE A 63 24.04 -17.48 24.46
CA ILE A 63 24.56 -17.59 23.09
C ILE A 63 25.12 -16.25 22.62
N GLU A 64 24.37 -15.16 22.77
CA GLU A 64 24.76 -13.81 22.37
C GLU A 64 26.00 -13.32 23.15
N ALA A 65 26.05 -13.55 24.46
CA ALA A 65 27.22 -13.24 25.27
C ALA A 65 28.48 -13.99 24.78
N GLY A 66 28.35 -15.27 24.44
CA GLY A 66 29.43 -16.07 23.87
C GLY A 66 29.89 -15.57 22.50
N ALA A 67 28.94 -15.18 21.64
CA ALA A 67 29.22 -14.60 20.33
C ALA A 67 30.00 -13.28 20.44
N HIS A 68 29.58 -12.38 21.34
CA HIS A 68 30.27 -11.11 21.58
C HIS A 68 31.65 -11.28 22.23
N ALA A 69 31.80 -12.23 23.15
CA ALA A 69 33.11 -12.59 23.68
C ALA A 69 34.04 -13.12 22.58
N TYR A 70 33.52 -13.95 21.68
CA TYR A 70 34.28 -14.45 20.52
C TYR A 70 34.67 -13.32 19.56
N ALA A 71 33.77 -12.35 19.33
CA ALA A 71 34.05 -11.17 18.50
C ALA A 71 35.19 -10.29 19.06
N ALA A 72 35.46 -10.35 20.37
CA ALA A 72 36.51 -9.60 21.05
C ALA A 72 37.81 -10.39 21.33
N ARG A 73 37.88 -11.67 20.96
CA ARG A 73 38.95 -12.60 21.39
C ARG A 73 40.38 -12.18 21.02
N HIS A 74 40.54 -11.34 20.00
CA HIS A 74 41.84 -10.86 19.51
C HIS A 74 42.23 -9.49 20.08
N GLY A 75 41.60 -9.07 21.19
CA GLY A 75 41.86 -7.78 21.85
C GLY A 75 41.16 -6.58 21.21
N ARG A 76 40.54 -6.76 20.04
CA ARG A 76 39.67 -5.76 19.39
C ARG A 76 38.37 -6.42 18.96
N TYR A 77 37.25 -5.76 19.25
CA TYR A 77 35.93 -6.20 18.82
C TYR A 77 35.79 -6.05 17.29
N SER A 78 35.46 -7.13 16.58
CA SER A 78 35.37 -7.16 15.11
C SER A 78 34.15 -7.95 14.61
N SER A 79 33.93 -7.98 13.30
CA SER A 79 32.80 -8.70 12.70
C SER A 79 32.92 -10.22 12.89
N LEU A 80 31.79 -10.88 13.14
CA LEU A 80 31.72 -12.35 13.23
C LEU A 80 31.69 -13.02 11.85
N SER A 81 31.22 -12.30 10.82
CA SER A 81 31.18 -12.79 9.45
C SER A 81 32.28 -12.19 8.59
N GLN A 82 32.65 -12.91 7.54
CA GLN A 82 33.56 -12.50 6.48
C GLN A 82 32.85 -12.63 5.13
N TRP A 83 33.08 -11.68 4.23
CA TRP A 83 32.54 -11.70 2.87
C TRP A 83 33.66 -11.36 1.89
N TRP A 84 33.79 -12.13 0.81
CA TRP A 84 34.84 -11.93 -0.19
C TRP A 84 34.36 -12.33 -1.58
N LYS A 85 35.17 -12.00 -2.59
CA LYS A 85 34.96 -12.39 -3.99
C LYS A 85 35.89 -13.56 -4.31
N ASP A 86 35.36 -14.62 -4.93
CA ASP A 86 36.19 -15.73 -5.43
C ASP A 86 36.73 -15.46 -6.86
N ASP A 87 37.55 -16.36 -7.37
CA ASP A 87 38.19 -16.23 -8.69
C ASP A 87 37.17 -16.24 -9.86
N GLU A 88 35.99 -16.82 -9.64
CA GLU A 88 34.88 -16.83 -10.60
C GLU A 88 34.00 -15.56 -10.50
N GLY A 89 34.31 -14.66 -9.56
CA GLY A 89 33.60 -13.42 -9.32
C GLY A 89 32.36 -13.54 -8.44
N ASN A 90 32.08 -14.73 -7.86
CA ASN A 90 30.94 -14.95 -6.98
C ASN A 90 31.14 -14.30 -5.59
N LEU A 91 30.04 -14.02 -4.91
CA LEU A 91 30.07 -13.58 -3.52
C LEU A 91 30.19 -14.80 -2.60
N CYS A 92 31.25 -14.86 -1.80
CA CYS A 92 31.44 -15.88 -0.78
C CYS A 92 31.27 -15.26 0.61
N GLY A 93 30.66 -16.00 1.54
CA GLY A 93 30.43 -15.55 2.90
C GLY A 93 30.66 -16.66 3.90
N ARG A 94 31.27 -16.33 5.05
CA ARG A 94 31.53 -17.27 6.15
C ARG A 94 31.13 -16.64 7.48
N LEU A 95 30.56 -17.46 8.36
CA LEU A 95 30.29 -17.13 9.75
C LEU A 95 30.80 -18.27 10.65
N GLU A 96 31.58 -17.89 11.66
CA GLU A 96 32.11 -18.78 12.68
C GLU A 96 31.98 -18.15 14.06
N LEU A 97 31.36 -18.88 14.99
CA LEU A 97 31.18 -18.46 16.37
C LEU A 97 30.86 -19.66 17.27
N PRO A 98 31.17 -19.59 18.58
CA PRO A 98 30.81 -20.62 19.53
C PRO A 98 29.30 -20.57 19.83
N LEU A 99 28.60 -21.68 19.59
CA LEU A 99 27.19 -21.84 19.91
C LEU A 99 27.03 -23.01 20.87
N LYS A 100 26.63 -22.72 22.12
CA LYS A 100 26.32 -23.75 23.10
C LYS A 100 24.80 -23.94 23.16
N VAL A 101 24.32 -24.95 22.45
CA VAL A 101 22.89 -25.22 22.27
C VAL A 101 22.54 -26.65 22.70
N GLY A 102 21.27 -26.87 23.03
CA GLY A 102 20.73 -28.17 23.40
C GLY A 102 19.47 -28.50 22.61
N ILE A 103 19.30 -29.78 22.32
CA ILE A 103 18.07 -30.37 21.74
C ILE A 103 17.34 -31.28 22.74
N VAL A 104 17.87 -31.41 23.96
CA VAL A 104 17.32 -32.21 25.07
C VAL A 104 17.39 -31.40 26.37
N GLY A 105 16.40 -31.52 27.26
CA GLY A 105 16.39 -30.88 28.58
C GLY A 105 15.04 -30.27 28.99
N GLY A 106 14.98 -29.74 30.22
CA GLY A 106 13.74 -29.22 30.84
C GLY A 106 12.92 -28.19 30.03
N PRO A 107 13.51 -27.28 29.23
CA PRO A 107 12.74 -26.39 28.36
C PRO A 107 11.94 -27.11 27.27
N LEU A 108 12.43 -28.25 26.75
CA LEU A 108 11.68 -29.07 25.79
C LEU A 108 10.49 -29.80 26.43
N GLU A 109 10.65 -30.26 27.67
CA GLU A 109 9.60 -31.00 28.40
C GLU A 109 8.47 -30.08 28.88
N SER A 110 8.80 -28.81 29.17
CA SER A 110 7.86 -27.82 29.70
C SER A 110 7.08 -27.04 28.63
N ASN A 111 7.57 -26.98 27.38
CA ASN A 111 6.93 -26.24 26.30
C ASN A 111 6.70 -27.12 25.04
N PRO A 112 5.46 -27.57 24.79
CA PRO A 112 5.13 -28.39 23.62
C PRO A 112 5.46 -27.73 22.27
N GLY A 113 5.46 -26.39 22.20
CA GLY A 113 5.79 -25.65 20.99
C GLY A 113 7.26 -25.82 20.58
N VAL A 114 8.17 -25.92 21.56
CA VAL A 114 9.60 -26.14 21.30
C VAL A 114 9.83 -27.51 20.65
N ALA A 115 9.18 -28.56 21.17
CA ALA A 115 9.29 -29.90 20.61
C ALA A 115 8.74 -29.96 19.17
N MET A 116 7.64 -29.27 18.88
CA MET A 116 7.11 -29.17 17.52
C MET A 116 8.08 -28.43 16.59
N ASN A 117 8.64 -27.30 17.02
CA ASN A 117 9.58 -26.52 16.23
C ASN A 117 10.86 -27.30 15.89
N LEU A 118 11.40 -28.07 16.85
CA LEU A 118 12.57 -28.92 16.59
C LEU A 118 12.26 -30.04 15.59
N ARG A 119 11.07 -30.65 15.64
CA ARG A 119 10.63 -31.64 14.64
C ARG A 119 10.45 -31.02 13.25
N LEU A 120 9.90 -29.81 13.16
CA LEU A 120 9.77 -29.08 11.90
C LEU A 120 11.14 -28.70 11.31
N LEU A 121 12.09 -28.34 12.18
CA LEU A 121 13.46 -28.01 11.79
C LEU A 121 14.22 -29.25 11.27
N GLY A 122 13.92 -30.43 11.81
CA GLY A 122 14.57 -31.69 11.44
C GLY A 122 16.01 -31.82 11.94
N ALA A 123 16.41 -31.04 12.93
CA ALA A 123 17.76 -31.15 13.53
C ALA A 123 17.81 -32.34 14.50
N GLU A 124 18.70 -33.29 14.23
CA GLU A 124 18.87 -34.53 15.00
C GLU A 124 19.96 -34.41 16.08
N SER A 125 20.81 -33.39 15.99
CA SER A 125 21.88 -33.13 16.95
C SER A 125 21.99 -31.65 17.35
N ALA A 126 22.62 -31.40 18.50
CA ALA A 126 22.96 -30.04 18.93
C ALA A 126 23.91 -29.34 17.93
N THR A 127 24.78 -30.11 17.27
CA THR A 127 25.68 -29.60 16.22
C THR A 127 24.89 -29.12 15.01
N GLU A 128 23.95 -29.91 14.52
CA GLU A 128 23.08 -29.51 13.39
C GLU A 128 22.23 -28.29 13.73
N LEU A 129 21.68 -28.23 14.95
CA LEU A 129 20.95 -27.04 15.41
C LEU A 129 21.86 -25.80 15.40
N ALA A 130 23.11 -25.93 15.86
CA ALA A 130 24.08 -24.84 15.82
C ALA A 130 24.42 -24.42 14.38
N GLU A 131 24.56 -25.37 13.46
CA GLU A 131 24.79 -25.09 12.03
C GLU A 131 23.62 -24.34 11.41
N VAL A 132 22.38 -24.73 11.72
CA VAL A 132 21.17 -24.04 11.26
C VAL A 132 21.13 -22.62 11.82
N MET A 133 21.39 -22.43 13.11
CA MET A 133 21.47 -21.10 13.72
C MET A 133 22.51 -20.23 13.01
N ALA A 134 23.72 -20.75 12.78
CA ALA A 134 24.77 -20.03 12.07
C ALA A 134 24.37 -19.72 10.62
N ALA A 135 23.69 -20.62 9.91
CA ALA A 135 23.19 -20.35 8.56
C ALA A 135 22.14 -19.23 8.55
N VAL A 136 21.19 -19.24 9.49
CA VAL A 136 20.19 -18.17 9.64
C VAL A 136 20.84 -16.84 10.00
N GLY A 137 21.83 -16.84 10.90
CA GLY A 137 22.60 -15.65 11.25
C GLY A 137 23.36 -15.06 10.06
N LEU A 138 24.01 -15.91 9.25
CA LEU A 138 24.70 -15.49 8.03
C LEU A 138 23.73 -14.96 6.97
N ALA A 139 22.56 -15.60 6.79
CA ALA A 139 21.51 -15.15 5.88
C ALA A 139 20.93 -13.79 6.30
N GLN A 140 20.71 -13.58 7.59
CA GLN A 140 20.23 -12.31 8.13
C GLN A 140 21.27 -11.20 7.95
N ASN A 141 22.55 -11.52 8.16
CA ASN A 141 23.64 -10.59 7.89
C ASN A 141 23.74 -10.22 6.40
N PHE A 142 23.64 -11.19 5.51
CA PHE A 142 23.58 -10.96 4.07
C PHE A 142 22.45 -9.99 3.70
N ALA A 143 21.24 -10.22 4.23
CA ALA A 143 20.10 -9.34 3.97
C ALA A 143 20.35 -7.90 4.44
N ALA A 144 20.94 -7.72 5.62
CA ALA A 144 21.28 -6.41 6.17
C ALA A 144 22.37 -5.69 5.34
N LEU A 145 23.43 -6.40 4.95
CA LEU A 145 24.50 -5.84 4.11
C LEU A 145 23.99 -5.50 2.72
N ARG A 146 23.13 -6.35 2.13
CA ARG A 146 22.49 -6.06 0.85
C ARG A 146 21.63 -4.81 0.92
N ALA A 147 20.92 -4.59 2.02
CA ALA A 147 20.15 -3.36 2.22
C ALA A 147 21.06 -2.12 2.32
N LEU A 148 22.24 -2.22 2.96
CA LEU A 148 23.23 -1.13 2.97
C LEU A 148 23.81 -0.85 1.58
N ALA A 149 24.09 -1.89 0.82
CA ALA A 149 24.69 -1.79 -0.50
C ALA A 149 23.72 -1.28 -1.58
N THR A 150 22.42 -1.29 -1.30
CA THR A 150 21.37 -0.88 -2.24
C THR A 150 20.54 0.30 -1.70
N GLU A 151 19.34 0.05 -1.16
CA GLU A 151 18.34 1.07 -0.82
C GLU A 151 18.67 1.89 0.46
N GLY A 152 19.68 1.47 1.24
CA GLY A 152 20.12 2.10 2.49
C GLY A 152 19.31 1.65 3.73
N ILE A 153 19.99 1.40 4.87
CA ILE A 153 19.33 0.97 6.13
C ILE A 153 18.52 2.10 6.81
N GLN A 154 18.86 3.36 6.56
CA GLN A 154 18.31 4.51 7.29
C GLN A 154 16.81 4.74 7.00
N THR A 155 16.38 4.54 5.76
CA THR A 155 15.02 4.83 5.31
C THR A 155 13.96 3.94 5.98
N GLY A 156 14.28 2.66 6.20
CA GLY A 156 13.40 1.73 6.94
C GLY A 156 13.38 1.96 8.45
N HIS A 157 14.52 2.34 9.04
CA HIS A 157 14.67 2.47 10.49
C HIS A 157 14.16 3.81 11.03
N MET A 158 14.28 4.91 10.26
CA MET A 158 13.72 6.22 10.62
C MET A 158 12.20 6.19 10.71
N THR A 159 11.53 5.49 9.79
CA THR A 159 10.08 5.33 9.80
C THR A 159 9.61 4.55 11.03
N LEU A 160 10.33 3.51 11.43
CA LEU A 160 10.03 2.75 12.66
C LEU A 160 10.30 3.56 13.94
N HIS A 161 11.36 4.36 13.95
CA HIS A 161 11.69 5.25 15.06
C HIS A 161 10.62 6.33 15.23
N ALA A 162 10.21 6.99 14.16
CA ALA A 162 9.14 7.99 14.18
C ALA A 162 7.82 7.40 14.67
N ARG A 163 7.44 6.20 14.22
CA ARG A 163 6.26 5.48 14.73
C ARG A 163 6.34 5.23 16.23
N SER A 164 7.50 4.86 16.74
CA SER A 164 7.71 4.64 18.17
C SER A 164 7.58 5.94 18.97
N VAL A 165 8.09 7.05 18.43
CA VAL A 165 8.01 8.38 19.04
C VAL A 165 6.58 8.91 19.09
N VAL A 166 5.81 8.76 18.01
CA VAL A 166 4.38 9.14 17.97
C VAL A 166 3.57 8.31 18.97
N LYS A 167 3.86 7.01 19.09
CA LYS A 167 3.24 6.17 20.10
C LYS A 167 3.57 6.62 21.53
N ALA A 168 4.83 6.99 21.78
CA ALA A 168 5.28 7.50 23.07
C ALA A 168 4.69 8.87 23.42
N ALA A 169 4.32 9.67 22.41
CA ALA A 169 3.61 10.93 22.59
C ALA A 169 2.15 10.77 23.02
N GLY A 170 1.64 9.53 23.12
CA GLY A 170 0.26 9.25 23.56
C GLY A 170 -0.78 9.53 22.47
N THR A 171 -0.37 9.56 21.20
CA THR A 171 -1.26 9.87 20.08
C THR A 171 -2.37 8.82 19.94
N PRO A 172 -3.66 9.22 19.95
CA PRO A 172 -4.79 8.33 19.70
C PRO A 172 -4.70 7.65 18.32
N PRO A 173 -5.19 6.39 18.15
CA PRO A 173 -5.10 5.68 16.88
C PRO A 173 -5.64 6.46 15.67
N ALA A 174 -6.72 7.22 15.87
CA ALA A 174 -7.35 8.03 14.83
C ALA A 174 -6.50 9.22 14.35
N LEU A 175 -5.51 9.65 15.12
CA LEU A 175 -4.61 10.78 14.82
C LEU A 175 -3.17 10.32 14.56
N PHE A 176 -2.90 9.02 14.70
CA PHE A 176 -1.56 8.46 14.70
C PHE A 176 -0.81 8.71 13.40
N ASP A 177 -1.45 8.43 12.27
CA ASP A 177 -0.82 8.58 10.96
C ASP A 177 -0.59 10.06 10.61
N GLU A 178 -1.51 10.96 10.96
CA GLU A 178 -1.40 12.40 10.70
C GLU A 178 -0.29 13.06 11.53
N VAL A 179 -0.19 12.69 12.82
CA VAL A 179 0.89 13.16 13.70
C VAL A 179 2.24 12.59 13.27
N LEU A 180 2.29 11.33 12.85
CA LEU A 180 3.50 10.70 12.31
C LEU A 180 4.00 11.40 11.06
N GLU A 181 3.10 11.74 10.15
CA GLU A 181 3.40 12.42 8.91
C GLU A 181 3.96 13.83 9.14
N ARG A 182 3.27 14.65 9.94
CA ARG A 182 3.76 16.00 10.30
C ARG A 182 5.06 15.96 11.10
N LEU A 183 5.25 14.94 11.94
CA LEU A 183 6.51 14.73 12.66
C LEU A 183 7.66 14.39 11.69
N LEU A 184 7.43 13.50 10.72
CA LEU A 184 8.41 13.17 9.69
C LEU A 184 8.74 14.40 8.83
N HIS A 185 7.73 15.19 8.45
CA HIS A 185 7.89 16.43 7.69
C HIS A 185 8.70 17.47 8.48
N SER A 186 8.51 17.55 9.80
CA SER A 186 9.29 18.47 10.64
C SER A 186 10.78 18.15 10.70
N GLY A 187 11.20 16.94 10.31
CA GLY A 187 12.57 16.45 10.45
C GLY A 187 13.01 16.19 11.91
N GLU A 188 12.23 16.67 12.89
CA GLU A 188 12.53 16.58 14.32
C GLU A 188 11.77 15.43 14.99
N ILE A 189 12.34 14.23 14.91
CA ILE A 189 11.73 13.01 15.46
C ILE A 189 11.97 12.94 16.98
N LYS A 190 11.25 13.79 17.74
CA LYS A 190 11.28 13.88 19.21
C LYS A 190 9.87 13.81 19.80
N VAL A 191 9.76 13.24 21.00
CA VAL A 191 8.45 13.05 21.67
C VAL A 191 7.74 14.39 21.93
N TRP A 192 8.47 15.42 22.35
CA TRP A 192 7.90 16.76 22.56
C TRP A 192 7.36 17.37 21.26
N LYS A 193 8.05 17.14 20.12
CA LYS A 193 7.61 17.60 18.80
C LYS A 193 6.36 16.84 18.36
N ALA A 194 6.32 15.54 18.61
CA ALA A 194 5.13 14.72 18.37
C ALA A 194 3.92 15.15 19.23
N GLN A 195 4.16 15.62 20.46
CA GLN A 195 3.11 16.20 21.32
C GLN A 195 2.64 17.57 20.81
N GLU A 196 3.55 18.44 20.38
CA GLU A 196 3.23 19.73 19.77
C GLU A 196 2.37 19.54 18.50
N VAL A 197 2.78 18.60 17.65
CA VAL A 197 2.03 18.23 16.44
C VAL A 197 0.66 17.64 16.80
N LEU A 198 0.58 16.77 17.83
CA LEU A 198 -0.69 16.24 18.31
C LEU A 198 -1.63 17.34 18.82
N GLU A 199 -1.12 18.33 19.55
CA GLU A 199 -1.91 19.46 20.01
C GLU A 199 -2.40 20.34 18.85
N SER A 200 -1.56 20.58 17.84
CA SER A 200 -1.96 21.29 16.61
C SER A 200 -3.11 20.57 15.91
N VAL A 201 -2.93 19.26 15.64
CA VAL A 201 -3.94 18.43 14.96
C VAL A 201 -5.23 18.35 15.77
N THR A 202 -5.14 18.28 17.10
CA THR A 202 -6.32 18.24 17.97
C THR A 202 -7.07 19.58 17.99
N ARG A 203 -6.35 20.72 18.04
CA ARG A 203 -6.97 22.06 17.97
C ARG A 203 -7.62 22.32 16.61
N GLU A 204 -6.99 21.90 15.53
CA GLU A 204 -7.53 22.00 14.16
C GLU A 204 -8.84 21.19 14.01
N LYS A 205 -8.91 19.98 14.59
CA LYS A 205 -10.15 19.20 14.61
C LYS A 205 -11.22 19.76 15.55
N THR A 206 -10.84 20.37 16.67
CA THR A 206 -11.77 20.98 17.62
C THR A 206 -12.32 22.32 17.11
N ALA A 207 -11.54 23.07 16.33
CA ALA A 207 -11.96 24.31 15.67
C ALA A 207 -12.81 24.07 14.40
N GLY A 208 -12.83 22.85 13.87
CA GLY A 208 -13.42 22.47 12.58
C GLY A 208 -14.96 22.44 12.47
N SER A 209 -15.73 23.19 13.29
CA SER A 209 -17.19 23.32 13.12
C SER A 209 -17.64 24.67 12.56
N LYS A 210 -16.80 25.71 12.54
CA LYS A 210 -17.18 27.01 11.93
C LYS A 210 -16.00 27.63 11.19
N HIS A 211 -16.18 27.81 9.88
CA HIS A 211 -15.27 28.48 8.94
C HIS A 211 -13.99 27.74 8.54
N ARG A 212 -14.09 26.86 7.54
CA ARG A 212 -12.98 26.65 6.58
C ARG A 212 -13.23 27.51 5.35
N ASN A 213 -12.71 28.73 5.39
CA ASN A 213 -12.69 29.65 4.24
C ASN A 213 -11.23 29.95 3.87
N ARG A 214 -10.83 29.45 2.69
CA ARG A 214 -10.06 30.18 1.67
C ARG A 214 -8.54 30.45 1.76
N SER A 215 -7.71 29.86 2.62
CA SER A 215 -6.24 30.13 2.55
C SER A 215 -5.27 28.94 2.37
N GLU A 216 -5.70 27.68 2.43
CA GLU A 216 -4.83 26.50 2.15
C GLU A 216 -5.05 25.90 0.74
N SER A 217 -5.95 26.48 -0.05
CA SER A 217 -6.40 25.94 -1.34
C SER A 217 -5.51 26.31 -2.53
N GLU A 218 -4.48 27.14 -2.35
CA GLU A 218 -3.79 27.76 -3.50
C GLU A 218 -2.61 26.95 -4.07
N THR A 219 -2.16 25.86 -3.43
CA THR A 219 -0.97 25.11 -3.87
C THR A 219 -1.12 23.59 -3.91
N VAL A 220 -2.30 23.03 -3.61
CA VAL A 220 -2.52 21.58 -3.53
C VAL A 220 -3.46 21.11 -4.64
N GLY A 221 -2.99 20.18 -5.46
CA GLY A 221 -3.82 19.45 -6.42
C GLY A 221 -4.59 18.31 -5.75
N TYR A 222 -5.88 18.20 -6.04
CA TYR A 222 -6.76 17.18 -5.46
C TYR A 222 -7.30 16.22 -6.51
N GLY A 223 -7.20 14.91 -6.22
CA GLY A 223 -7.84 13.84 -6.98
C GLY A 223 -8.81 13.07 -6.09
N TYR A 224 -10.06 12.94 -6.55
CA TYR A 224 -11.07 12.18 -5.85
C TYR A 224 -10.92 10.68 -6.13
N GLY A 225 -11.20 9.84 -5.13
CA GLY A 225 -11.34 8.41 -5.32
C GLY A 225 -12.73 8.09 -5.80
N LYS A 226 -13.04 6.80 -5.95
CA LYS A 226 -14.36 6.37 -6.39
C LYS A 226 -14.83 5.12 -5.69
N VAL A 227 -16.14 5.06 -5.46
CA VAL A 227 -16.87 3.82 -5.22
C VAL A 227 -17.90 3.67 -6.33
N ILE A 228 -17.99 2.50 -6.92
CA ILE A 228 -19.11 2.16 -7.80
C ILE A 228 -20.21 1.59 -6.90
N LEU A 229 -21.38 2.23 -6.91
CA LEU A 229 -22.55 1.71 -6.20
C LEU A 229 -23.11 0.53 -6.98
N LEU A 230 -23.34 0.71 -8.29
CA LEU A 230 -23.90 -0.28 -9.20
C LEU A 230 -23.30 -0.10 -10.61
N GLY A 231 -23.23 -1.18 -11.39
CA GLY A 231 -22.75 -1.14 -12.79
C GLY A 231 -21.32 -1.63 -12.99
N GLU A 232 -20.72 -2.29 -12.00
CA GLU A 232 -19.42 -2.94 -12.18
C GLU A 232 -19.46 -3.97 -13.30
N HIS A 233 -18.36 -4.03 -14.06
CA HIS A 233 -18.16 -4.87 -15.24
C HIS A 233 -19.09 -4.57 -16.42
N SER A 234 -20.40 -4.36 -16.22
CA SER A 234 -21.35 -4.05 -17.29
C SER A 234 -21.01 -2.73 -18.01
N VAL A 235 -20.48 -1.73 -17.29
CA VAL A 235 -20.06 -0.44 -17.85
C VAL A 235 -18.97 -0.55 -18.93
N VAL A 236 -18.12 -1.57 -18.83
CA VAL A 236 -17.08 -1.84 -19.86
C VAL A 236 -17.73 -2.24 -21.19
N TYR A 237 -18.92 -2.83 -21.12
CA TYR A 237 -19.72 -3.30 -22.24
C TYR A 237 -20.86 -2.34 -22.63
N GLY A 238 -20.72 -1.04 -22.33
CA GLY A 238 -21.64 0.00 -22.80
C GLY A 238 -22.92 0.18 -21.98
N ARG A 239 -23.01 -0.42 -20.80
CA ARG A 239 -24.11 -0.21 -19.85
C ARG A 239 -23.79 0.95 -18.90
N HIS A 240 -24.77 1.36 -18.11
CA HIS A 240 -24.64 2.42 -17.13
C HIS A 240 -23.90 1.94 -15.88
N ALA A 241 -23.25 2.87 -15.21
CA ALA A 241 -22.75 2.71 -13.85
C ALA A 241 -23.07 3.95 -13.03
N LEU A 242 -23.47 3.71 -11.79
CA LEU A 242 -23.70 4.73 -10.78
C LEU A 242 -22.50 4.74 -9.84
N ALA A 243 -21.76 5.84 -9.82
CA ALA A 243 -20.56 5.97 -9.03
C ALA A 243 -20.59 7.22 -8.16
N PHE A 244 -19.86 7.16 -7.05
CA PHE A 244 -19.74 8.24 -6.10
C PHE A 244 -18.28 8.57 -5.78
N PRO A 245 -17.98 9.84 -5.51
CA PRO A 245 -16.63 10.27 -5.16
C PRO A 245 -16.28 9.83 -3.75
N VAL A 246 -15.06 9.34 -3.56
CA VAL A 246 -14.44 9.23 -2.24
C VAL A 246 -13.64 10.52 -2.02
N PRO A 247 -14.06 11.39 -1.09
CA PRO A 247 -13.38 12.65 -0.86
C PRO A 247 -11.93 12.44 -0.41
N LEU A 248 -11.06 13.36 -0.84
CA LEU A 248 -9.66 13.45 -0.43
C LEU A 248 -8.81 12.22 -0.73
N ALA A 249 -9.09 11.42 -1.76
CA ALA A 249 -8.31 10.19 -1.97
C ALA A 249 -6.81 10.45 -2.24
N MET A 250 -6.49 11.50 -2.99
CA MET A 250 -5.11 11.88 -3.33
C MET A 250 -4.92 13.39 -3.26
N ARG A 251 -3.83 13.81 -2.63
CA ARG A 251 -3.33 15.19 -2.66
C ARG A 251 -1.95 15.21 -3.29
N ALA A 252 -1.65 16.22 -4.10
CA ALA A 252 -0.33 16.41 -4.67
C ALA A 252 0.12 17.87 -4.53
N VAL A 253 1.40 18.06 -4.26
CA VAL A 253 2.06 19.35 -4.20
C VAL A 253 3.24 19.33 -5.15
N VAL A 254 3.47 20.44 -5.84
CA VAL A 254 4.63 20.62 -6.71
C VAL A 254 5.46 21.76 -6.18
N GLU A 255 6.77 21.55 -6.10
CA GLU A 255 7.75 22.54 -5.71
C GLU A 255 8.89 22.57 -6.74
N ASP A 256 9.58 23.71 -6.83
CA ASP A 256 10.80 23.78 -7.62
C ASP A 256 11.90 22.95 -6.96
N GLY A 257 12.69 22.26 -7.78
CA GLY A 257 13.77 21.39 -7.33
C GLY A 257 15.07 21.63 -8.06
N ASP A 258 16.12 20.92 -7.64
CA ASP A 258 17.47 21.13 -8.17
C ASP A 258 17.85 20.12 -9.27
N ASN A 259 17.24 18.93 -9.26
CA ASN A 259 17.67 17.76 -10.04
C ASN A 259 16.51 17.04 -10.75
N GLY A 260 16.15 17.55 -11.94
CA GLY A 260 15.13 16.95 -12.82
C GLY A 260 13.76 16.82 -12.17
N VAL A 261 12.88 16.02 -12.75
CA VAL A 261 11.55 15.76 -12.19
C VAL A 261 11.63 14.61 -11.18
N GLN A 262 11.30 14.88 -9.92
CA GLN A 262 11.24 13.91 -8.83
C GLN A 262 9.78 13.67 -8.43
N LEU A 263 9.39 12.42 -8.22
CA LEU A 263 8.08 12.03 -7.70
C LEU A 263 8.25 11.27 -6.39
N LEU A 264 7.70 11.80 -5.31
CA LEU A 264 7.72 11.20 -3.99
C LEU A 264 6.31 10.84 -3.55
N ILE A 265 6.13 9.61 -3.05
CA ILE A 265 4.91 9.16 -2.39
C ILE A 265 5.31 8.52 -1.06
N PRO A 266 5.53 9.32 0.01
CA PRO A 266 6.14 8.86 1.25
C PRO A 266 5.39 7.70 1.91
N ARG A 267 4.05 7.76 1.95
CA ARG A 267 3.19 6.72 2.56
C ARG A 267 3.32 5.36 1.88
N TRP A 268 3.74 5.32 0.62
CA TRP A 268 3.97 4.08 -0.14
C TRP A 268 5.44 3.70 -0.25
N GLY A 269 6.35 4.49 0.33
CA GLY A 269 7.80 4.29 0.26
C GLY A 269 8.35 4.40 -1.16
N ILE A 270 7.76 5.27 -1.98
CA ILE A 270 8.10 5.43 -3.39
C ILE A 270 8.84 6.75 -3.59
N GLU A 271 10.05 6.68 -4.15
CA GLU A 271 10.79 7.82 -4.68
C GLU A 271 11.25 7.47 -6.10
N TYR A 272 10.74 8.20 -7.10
CA TYR A 272 11.10 8.02 -8.49
C TYR A 272 11.72 9.29 -9.06
N GLN A 273 12.76 9.12 -9.88
CA GLN A 273 13.23 10.17 -10.76
C GLN A 273 12.62 9.95 -12.15
N LEU A 274 11.73 10.86 -12.56
CA LEU A 274 10.96 10.76 -13.81
C LEU A 274 11.78 11.14 -15.05
N ALA A 275 13.02 11.61 -14.88
CA ALA A 275 13.98 11.96 -15.93
C ALA A 275 14.61 10.73 -16.63
N LYS A 276 13.80 9.71 -16.94
CA LYS A 276 14.21 8.54 -17.74
C LYS A 276 13.51 8.55 -19.10
N PRO A 277 14.12 7.98 -20.16
CA PRO A 277 13.45 7.78 -21.44
C PRO A 277 12.12 7.03 -21.25
N PRO A 278 11.06 7.34 -22.03
CA PRO A 278 9.72 6.74 -21.87
C PRO A 278 9.72 5.20 -21.81
N GLU A 279 10.65 4.57 -22.54
CA GLU A 279 10.83 3.12 -22.64
C GLU A 279 11.32 2.46 -21.33
N GLN A 280 12.03 3.21 -20.49
CA GLN A 280 12.60 2.72 -19.22
C GLN A 280 11.69 2.98 -18.01
N ARG A 281 10.65 3.79 -18.18
CA ARG A 281 9.65 4.08 -17.13
C ARG A 281 8.80 2.84 -16.86
N ARG A 282 8.59 2.49 -15.59
CA ARG A 282 7.74 1.35 -15.16
C ARG A 282 6.58 1.81 -14.28
N SER A 283 5.43 1.12 -14.40
CA SER A 283 4.26 1.35 -13.53
C SER A 283 3.84 2.84 -13.50
N PHE A 284 3.69 3.45 -12.32
CA PHE A 284 3.28 4.86 -12.16
C PHE A 284 4.24 5.87 -12.82
N GLU A 285 5.52 5.52 -13.05
CA GLU A 285 6.45 6.37 -13.81
C GLU A 285 5.97 6.59 -15.25
N ARG A 286 5.28 5.62 -15.87
CA ARG A 286 4.74 5.78 -17.24
C ARG A 286 3.57 6.76 -17.26
N ALA A 287 2.66 6.63 -16.31
CA ALA A 287 1.50 7.49 -16.15
C ALA A 287 1.91 8.94 -15.86
N ALA A 288 2.70 9.15 -14.81
CA ALA A 288 3.20 10.48 -14.45
C ALA A 288 4.12 11.05 -15.55
N GLY A 289 5.00 10.23 -16.12
CA GLY A 289 5.86 10.65 -17.22
C GLY A 289 5.09 11.06 -18.48
N ALA A 290 4.03 10.33 -18.85
CA ALA A 290 3.18 10.70 -19.99
C ALA A 290 2.45 12.02 -19.77
N ILE A 291 1.99 12.29 -18.54
CA ILE A 291 1.42 13.59 -18.16
C ILE A 291 2.47 14.70 -18.33
N MET A 292 3.69 14.48 -17.83
CA MET A 292 4.80 15.44 -17.96
C MET A 292 5.16 15.72 -19.43
N ASP A 293 5.24 14.68 -20.25
CA ASP A 293 5.57 14.81 -21.66
C ASP A 293 4.47 15.55 -22.43
N GLN A 294 3.18 15.28 -22.16
CA GLN A 294 2.06 15.98 -22.80
C GLN A 294 1.96 17.45 -22.40
N LEU A 295 2.35 17.79 -21.17
CA LEU A 295 2.40 19.17 -20.69
C LEU A 295 3.69 19.89 -21.11
N GLY A 296 4.65 19.20 -21.75
CA GLY A 296 5.94 19.77 -22.13
C GLY A 296 6.83 20.13 -20.94
N LEU A 297 6.66 19.45 -19.80
CA LEU A 297 7.35 19.74 -18.54
C LEU A 297 8.46 18.73 -18.20
N GLY A 298 8.78 17.80 -19.09
CA GLY A 298 9.73 16.69 -18.84
C GLY A 298 11.16 17.12 -18.45
N ASP A 299 11.62 18.28 -18.92
CA ASP A 299 12.97 18.81 -18.64
C ASP A 299 13.02 19.76 -17.43
N ARG A 300 11.89 19.96 -16.74
CA ARG A 300 11.82 20.83 -15.57
C ARG A 300 12.51 20.19 -14.37
N LYS A 301 12.98 21.05 -13.47
CA LYS A 301 13.55 20.64 -12.19
C LYS A 301 12.51 20.90 -11.11
N ILE A 302 11.68 19.90 -10.84
CA ILE A 302 10.57 20.01 -9.90
C ILE A 302 10.49 18.76 -9.04
N ARG A 303 9.96 18.95 -7.84
CA ARG A 303 9.62 17.90 -6.90
C ARG A 303 8.10 17.81 -6.82
N ILE A 304 7.56 16.65 -7.14
CA ILE A 304 6.13 16.33 -7.03
C ILE A 304 5.99 15.42 -5.81
N GLU A 305 5.30 15.87 -4.78
CA GLU A 305 5.02 15.08 -3.58
C GLU A 305 3.54 14.73 -3.52
N VAL A 306 3.23 13.46 -3.32
CA VAL A 306 1.85 12.94 -3.28
C VAL A 306 1.55 12.34 -1.92
N PHE A 307 0.43 12.76 -1.36
CA PHE A 307 -0.12 12.31 -0.10
C PHE A 307 -1.39 11.49 -0.38
N PRO A 308 -1.30 10.14 -0.38
CA PRO A 308 -2.46 9.28 -0.55
C PRO A 308 -3.20 9.13 0.77
N ASP A 309 -4.47 9.53 0.84
CA ASP A 309 -5.29 9.29 2.04
C ASP A 309 -6.00 7.92 1.98
N VAL A 310 -6.10 7.31 0.78
CA VAL A 310 -6.59 5.93 0.58
C VAL A 310 -5.47 4.87 0.48
N PRO A 311 -5.65 3.64 1.01
CA PRO A 311 -4.70 2.55 0.83
C PRO A 311 -4.56 2.09 -0.63
N ARG A 312 -3.35 1.65 -1.00
CA ARG A 312 -3.03 1.16 -2.35
C ARG A 312 -3.82 -0.09 -2.71
N GLY A 313 -4.23 -0.19 -3.99
CA GLY A 313 -4.73 -1.45 -4.58
C GLY A 313 -6.14 -1.87 -4.15
N MET A 314 -6.91 -0.98 -3.52
CA MET A 314 -8.23 -1.30 -2.94
C MET A 314 -9.40 -1.17 -3.92
N GLY A 315 -9.17 -0.84 -5.19
CA GLY A 315 -10.24 -0.65 -6.18
C GLY A 315 -10.98 0.69 -6.09
N LEU A 316 -10.47 1.63 -5.26
CA LEU A 316 -11.08 2.94 -5.01
C LEU A 316 -10.65 4.04 -6.00
N GLY A 317 -10.19 3.68 -7.20
CA GLY A 317 -9.76 4.65 -8.22
C GLY A 317 -8.44 5.37 -7.92
N GLY A 318 -7.54 4.77 -7.11
CA GLY A 318 -6.31 5.41 -6.66
C GLY A 318 -5.33 5.82 -7.78
N SER A 319 -5.30 5.12 -8.91
CA SER A 319 -4.45 5.46 -10.07
C SER A 319 -4.94 6.70 -10.81
N ALA A 320 -6.24 6.77 -11.09
CA ALA A 320 -6.88 7.92 -11.71
C ALA A 320 -6.84 9.14 -10.78
N ALA A 321 -7.11 8.95 -9.48
CA ALA A 321 -6.99 10.00 -8.47
C ALA A 321 -5.58 10.58 -8.40
N LEU A 322 -4.54 9.72 -8.47
CA LEU A 322 -3.15 10.14 -8.49
C LEU A 322 -2.85 11.00 -9.74
N ALA A 323 -3.28 10.54 -10.91
CA ALA A 323 -3.08 11.26 -12.16
C ALA A 323 -3.74 12.65 -12.11
N VAL A 324 -4.99 12.73 -11.66
CA VAL A 324 -5.71 14.02 -11.53
C VAL A 324 -5.05 14.94 -10.51
N ALA A 325 -4.64 14.41 -9.34
CA ALA A 325 -3.97 15.21 -8.32
C ALA A 325 -2.66 15.82 -8.86
N ILE A 326 -1.84 15.04 -9.56
CA ILE A 326 -0.60 15.51 -10.19
C ILE A 326 -0.88 16.57 -11.26
N VAL A 327 -1.83 16.33 -12.17
CA VAL A 327 -2.17 17.30 -13.22
C VAL A 327 -2.61 18.63 -12.62
N ARG A 328 -3.49 18.60 -11.61
CA ARG A 328 -3.96 19.82 -10.92
C ARG A 328 -2.84 20.52 -10.16
N ALA A 329 -1.93 19.79 -9.52
CA ALA A 329 -0.81 20.40 -8.82
C ALA A 329 0.17 21.06 -9.80
N LEU A 330 0.40 20.46 -10.97
CA LEU A 330 1.20 21.06 -12.05
C LEU A 330 0.52 22.29 -12.65
N ASP A 331 -0.80 22.24 -12.87
CA ASP A 331 -1.58 23.38 -13.35
C ASP A 331 -1.51 24.56 -12.39
N LEU A 332 -1.64 24.32 -11.08
CA LEU A 332 -1.50 25.37 -10.05
C LEU A 332 -0.08 25.95 -10.01
N HIS A 333 0.96 25.10 -10.03
CA HIS A 333 2.35 25.53 -9.93
C HIS A 333 2.80 26.35 -11.15
N PHE A 334 2.49 25.87 -12.35
CA PHE A 334 2.89 26.52 -13.60
C PHE A 334 1.84 27.51 -14.15
N ARG A 335 0.68 27.61 -13.51
CA ARG A 335 -0.46 28.46 -13.91
C ARG A 335 -0.87 28.23 -15.37
N LEU A 336 -1.06 26.96 -15.72
CA LEU A 336 -1.35 26.55 -17.11
C LEU A 336 -2.78 26.92 -17.55
N GLY A 337 -3.71 27.03 -16.60
CA GLY A 337 -5.10 27.40 -16.85
C GLY A 337 -5.94 26.26 -17.43
N LEU A 338 -5.65 25.02 -17.04
CA LEU A 338 -6.32 23.83 -17.57
C LEU A 338 -7.79 23.77 -17.13
N THR A 339 -8.67 23.45 -18.08
CA THR A 339 -10.07 23.13 -17.80
C THR A 339 -10.22 21.72 -17.23
N ASP A 340 -11.31 21.44 -16.49
CA ASP A 340 -11.57 20.09 -15.98
C ASP A 340 -11.66 19.04 -17.10
N GLU A 341 -12.12 19.41 -18.29
CA GLU A 341 -12.13 18.53 -19.46
C GLU A 341 -10.71 18.15 -19.91
N GLU A 342 -9.78 19.11 -19.92
CA GLU A 342 -8.38 18.86 -20.24
C GLU A 342 -7.70 17.99 -19.16
N VAL A 343 -7.98 18.28 -17.87
CA VAL A 343 -7.50 17.46 -16.75
C VAL A 343 -8.01 16.02 -16.89
N ASN A 344 -9.29 15.85 -17.21
CA ASN A 344 -9.90 14.55 -17.41
C ASN A 344 -9.26 13.79 -18.59
N ARG A 345 -9.02 14.47 -19.71
CA ARG A 345 -8.37 13.91 -20.90
C ARG A 345 -6.95 13.43 -20.59
N LEU A 346 -6.16 14.23 -19.88
CA LEU A 346 -4.80 13.88 -19.47
C LEU A 346 -4.79 12.65 -18.55
N ALA A 347 -5.69 12.63 -17.55
CA ALA A 347 -5.85 11.49 -16.66
C ALA A 347 -6.34 10.22 -17.40
N TYR A 348 -7.23 10.37 -18.39
CA TYR A 348 -7.69 9.26 -19.23
C TYR A 348 -6.56 8.62 -20.02
N VAL A 349 -5.68 9.42 -20.65
CA VAL A 349 -4.52 8.90 -21.38
C VAL A 349 -3.57 8.15 -20.44
N SER A 350 -3.34 8.70 -19.25
CA SER A 350 -2.55 8.02 -18.21
C SER A 350 -3.15 6.65 -17.84
N GLU A 351 -4.47 6.56 -17.67
CA GLU A 351 -5.17 5.30 -17.41
C GLU A 351 -5.11 4.31 -18.57
N GLN A 352 -5.21 4.77 -19.83
CA GLN A 352 -5.03 3.92 -21.01
C GLN A 352 -3.63 3.29 -21.06
N ILE A 353 -2.60 4.07 -20.73
CA ILE A 353 -1.21 3.59 -20.69
C ILE A 353 -1.01 2.58 -19.55
N ALA A 354 -1.67 2.77 -18.41
CA ALA A 354 -1.55 1.91 -17.25
C ALA A 354 -2.36 0.60 -17.35
N HIS A 355 -3.58 0.66 -17.91
CA HIS A 355 -4.59 -0.41 -17.83
C HIS A 355 -5.12 -0.89 -19.19
N GLY A 356 -4.65 -0.32 -20.30
CA GLY A 356 -5.04 -0.71 -21.66
C GLY A 356 -6.39 -0.16 -22.07
N GLU A 357 -7.48 -0.85 -21.70
CA GLU A 357 -8.87 -0.48 -22.06
C GLU A 357 -9.68 -0.05 -20.83
N PRO A 358 -9.45 1.16 -20.27
CA PRO A 358 -10.26 1.68 -19.18
C PRO A 358 -11.71 1.92 -19.62
N SER A 359 -12.62 1.96 -18.65
CA SER A 359 -14.03 2.34 -18.90
C SER A 359 -14.22 3.84 -19.05
N GLY A 360 -13.31 4.64 -18.48
CA GLY A 360 -13.40 6.11 -18.43
C GLY A 360 -14.08 6.66 -17.17
N ILE A 361 -14.64 5.80 -16.31
CA ILE A 361 -15.36 6.23 -15.10
C ILE A 361 -14.41 6.72 -14.01
N ASP A 362 -13.21 6.12 -13.91
CA ASP A 362 -12.28 6.37 -12.80
C ASP A 362 -11.65 7.78 -12.91
N ASN A 363 -11.19 8.17 -14.10
CA ASN A 363 -10.70 9.54 -14.36
C ASN A 363 -11.84 10.57 -14.29
N THR A 364 -13.03 10.24 -14.79
CA THR A 364 -14.21 11.13 -14.71
C THR A 364 -14.56 11.44 -13.26
N MET A 365 -14.69 10.41 -12.43
CA MET A 365 -14.95 10.60 -11.00
C MET A 365 -13.81 11.36 -10.30
N ALA A 366 -12.56 11.01 -10.61
CA ALA A 366 -11.40 11.67 -10.00
C ALA A 366 -11.32 13.16 -10.33
N THR A 367 -11.73 13.56 -11.52
CA THR A 367 -11.81 14.97 -11.95
C THR A 367 -12.98 15.68 -11.27
N TYR A 368 -14.22 15.28 -11.57
CA TYR A 368 -15.39 16.09 -11.22
C TYR A 368 -15.77 16.00 -9.75
N GLY A 369 -15.49 14.87 -9.09
CA GLY A 369 -15.70 14.73 -7.65
C GLY A 369 -17.17 14.87 -7.21
N GLU A 370 -18.11 14.50 -8.08
CA GLU A 370 -19.55 14.55 -7.82
C GLU A 370 -20.22 13.19 -8.16
N PRO A 371 -21.32 12.84 -7.48
CA PRO A 371 -22.15 11.69 -7.85
C PRO A 371 -22.57 11.75 -9.32
N LEU A 372 -22.35 10.66 -10.07
CA LEU A 372 -22.66 10.64 -11.49
C LEU A 372 -23.17 9.28 -11.98
N LEU A 373 -24.02 9.36 -12.99
CA LEU A 373 -24.42 8.27 -13.87
C LEU A 373 -23.50 8.31 -15.09
N PHE A 374 -22.74 7.25 -15.30
CA PHE A 374 -21.77 7.13 -16.37
C PHE A 374 -22.17 6.02 -17.34
N ARG A 375 -22.05 6.27 -18.65
CA ARG A 375 -22.09 5.20 -19.66
C ARG A 375 -20.96 5.39 -20.65
N LYS A 376 -20.18 4.33 -20.85
CA LYS A 376 -19.10 4.32 -21.84
C LYS A 376 -19.68 4.55 -23.24
N GLY A 377 -19.06 5.46 -24.00
CA GLY A 377 -19.47 5.84 -25.35
C GLY A 377 -18.48 6.84 -25.94
N SER A 378 -18.76 7.30 -27.16
CA SER A 378 -17.99 8.36 -27.83
C SER A 378 -18.95 9.43 -28.36
N PRO A 379 -19.19 10.53 -27.63
CA PRO A 379 -18.69 10.83 -26.28
C PRO A 379 -19.35 9.96 -25.19
N PRO A 380 -18.73 9.82 -24.01
CA PRO A 380 -19.36 9.14 -22.87
C PRO A 380 -20.57 9.93 -22.36
N LEU A 381 -21.55 9.22 -21.82
CA LEU A 381 -22.62 9.85 -21.04
C LEU A 381 -22.09 10.10 -19.63
N VAL A 382 -22.19 11.36 -19.16
CA VAL A 382 -21.86 11.76 -17.80
C VAL A 382 -22.98 12.68 -17.31
N GLU A 383 -23.84 12.17 -16.43
CA GLU A 383 -24.96 12.93 -15.87
C GLU A 383 -24.82 13.01 -14.35
N PRO A 384 -24.79 14.23 -13.75
CA PRO A 384 -24.78 14.37 -12.31
C PRO A 384 -26.02 13.75 -11.66
N VAL A 385 -25.83 13.06 -10.53
CA VAL A 385 -26.91 12.42 -9.78
C VAL A 385 -27.19 13.23 -8.53
N GLN A 386 -28.42 13.69 -8.38
CA GLN A 386 -28.83 14.41 -7.17
C GLN A 386 -29.08 13.44 -6.02
N ILE A 387 -28.48 13.74 -4.88
CA ILE A 387 -28.69 13.04 -3.61
C ILE A 387 -29.37 14.05 -2.68
N PRO A 388 -30.72 14.03 -2.57
CA PRO A 388 -31.45 15.06 -1.85
C PRO A 388 -31.20 15.02 -0.34
N GLU A 389 -30.89 13.84 0.19
CA GLU A 389 -30.64 13.57 1.60
C GLU A 389 -29.37 12.71 1.75
N PRO A 390 -28.51 12.96 2.75
CA PRO A 390 -27.22 12.30 2.87
C PRO A 390 -27.32 10.78 2.97
N LEU A 391 -26.41 10.06 2.30
CA LEU A 391 -26.30 8.60 2.37
C LEU A 391 -25.04 8.20 3.10
N THR A 392 -25.17 7.35 4.12
CA THR A 392 -24.04 6.84 4.88
C THR A 392 -23.57 5.49 4.32
N LEU A 393 -22.30 5.43 3.93
CA LEU A 393 -21.66 4.21 3.45
C LEU A 393 -20.48 3.82 4.36
N VAL A 394 -20.29 2.51 4.54
CA VAL A 394 -19.08 1.95 5.12
C VAL A 394 -18.30 1.23 4.02
N VAL A 395 -17.06 1.64 3.78
CA VAL A 395 -16.12 1.00 2.87
C VAL A 395 -15.26 0.02 3.66
N GLY A 396 -15.46 -1.28 3.47
CA GLY A 396 -14.64 -2.34 4.07
C GLY A 396 -13.55 -2.80 3.12
N MET A 397 -12.32 -2.95 3.59
CA MET A 397 -11.14 -3.29 2.77
C MET A 397 -10.56 -4.65 3.18
N THR A 398 -10.38 -5.52 2.18
CA THR A 398 -9.66 -6.80 2.32
C THR A 398 -8.15 -6.56 2.50
N HIS A 399 -7.40 -7.61 2.87
CA HIS A 399 -5.94 -7.54 2.92
C HIS A 399 -5.27 -7.79 1.56
N ARG A 400 -6.07 -8.06 0.53
CA ARG A 400 -5.58 -8.46 -0.80
C ARG A 400 -5.86 -7.36 -1.79
N GLU A 401 -4.82 -6.90 -2.47
CA GLU A 401 -4.98 -6.00 -3.61
C GLU A 401 -5.85 -6.68 -4.69
N GLY A 402 -6.80 -5.92 -5.25
CA GLY A 402 -7.67 -6.41 -6.31
C GLY A 402 -6.88 -6.63 -7.60
N LEU A 403 -6.96 -7.84 -8.17
CA LEU A 403 -6.39 -8.14 -9.50
C LEU A 403 -7.33 -7.68 -10.62
N THR A 404 -7.74 -6.41 -10.62
CA THR A 404 -8.78 -5.84 -11.52
C THR A 404 -8.56 -6.23 -12.98
N ALA A 405 -7.34 -6.11 -13.50
CA ALA A 405 -7.03 -6.46 -14.90
C ALA A 405 -7.26 -7.96 -15.20
N LYS A 406 -6.90 -8.85 -14.26
CA LYS A 406 -7.14 -10.28 -14.39
C LYS A 406 -8.63 -10.61 -14.33
N THR A 407 -9.35 -9.98 -13.40
CA THR A 407 -10.79 -10.19 -13.24
C THR A 407 -11.56 -9.74 -14.49
N VAL A 408 -11.23 -8.57 -15.05
CA VAL A 408 -11.82 -8.08 -16.30
C VAL A 408 -11.47 -8.98 -17.48
N ALA A 409 -10.23 -9.47 -17.58
CA ALA A 409 -9.83 -10.43 -18.62
C ALA A 409 -10.62 -11.74 -18.52
N ASN A 410 -10.77 -12.29 -17.32
CA ASN A 410 -11.56 -13.51 -17.10
C ASN A 410 -13.03 -13.33 -17.52
N VAL A 411 -13.66 -12.20 -17.18
CA VAL A 411 -15.05 -11.90 -17.58
C VAL A 411 -15.16 -11.77 -19.10
N ARG A 412 -14.16 -11.15 -19.76
CA ARG A 412 -14.10 -11.06 -21.22
C ARG A 412 -14.02 -12.43 -21.88
N GLU A 413 -13.10 -13.28 -21.44
CA GLU A 413 -12.96 -14.64 -21.98
C GLU A 413 -14.21 -15.51 -21.74
N ALA A 414 -14.86 -15.32 -20.58
CA ALA A 414 -16.06 -16.07 -20.26
C ALA A 414 -17.28 -15.60 -21.08
N ARG A 415 -17.38 -14.29 -21.35
CA ARG A 415 -18.35 -13.70 -22.28
C ARG A 415 -18.13 -14.24 -23.70
N GLU A 416 -16.90 -14.31 -24.19
CA GLU A 416 -16.60 -14.86 -25.52
C GLU A 416 -17.06 -16.32 -25.65
N ARG A 417 -16.92 -17.11 -24.57
CA ARG A 417 -17.40 -18.49 -24.51
C ARG A 417 -18.92 -18.61 -24.45
N ASN A 418 -19.61 -17.69 -23.77
CA ASN A 418 -21.07 -17.71 -23.66
C ASN A 418 -21.69 -16.30 -23.74
N PRO A 419 -21.77 -15.70 -24.94
CA PRO A 419 -22.16 -14.30 -25.08
C PRO A 419 -23.56 -14.02 -24.55
N ARG A 420 -24.55 -14.87 -24.90
CA ARG A 420 -25.95 -14.66 -24.51
C ARG A 420 -26.14 -14.61 -22.99
N LEU A 421 -25.45 -15.48 -22.26
CA LEU A 421 -25.52 -15.51 -20.80
C LEU A 421 -24.95 -14.23 -20.18
N TYR A 422 -23.76 -13.83 -20.61
CA TYR A 422 -23.07 -12.68 -20.04
C TYR A 422 -23.74 -11.36 -20.43
N GLU A 423 -24.22 -11.21 -21.68
CA GLU A 423 -25.01 -10.04 -22.07
C GLU A 423 -26.26 -9.89 -21.20
N LYS A 424 -26.98 -10.99 -20.91
CA LYS A 424 -28.14 -10.93 -20.00
C LYS A 424 -27.74 -10.47 -18.60
N ILE A 425 -26.64 -10.98 -18.05
CA ILE A 425 -26.17 -10.54 -16.72
C ILE A 425 -25.83 -9.04 -16.75
N PHE A 426 -25.19 -8.54 -17.82
CA PHE A 426 -24.90 -7.12 -17.95
C PHE A 426 -26.16 -6.26 -18.06
N ASP A 427 -27.18 -6.73 -18.80
CA ASP A 427 -28.46 -6.05 -18.92
C ASP A 427 -29.24 -6.08 -17.59
N ASP A 428 -29.19 -7.18 -16.85
CA ASP A 428 -29.78 -7.27 -15.51
C ASP A 428 -29.09 -6.29 -14.55
N ILE A 429 -27.75 -6.16 -14.59
CA ILE A 429 -27.01 -5.16 -13.80
C ILE A 429 -27.41 -3.73 -14.22
N ASP A 430 -27.54 -3.46 -15.51
CA ASP A 430 -27.96 -2.15 -16.04
C ASP A 430 -29.37 -1.75 -15.54
N ALA A 431 -30.30 -2.71 -15.55
CA ALA A 431 -31.64 -2.50 -15.03
C ALA A 431 -31.65 -2.13 -13.53
N LEU A 432 -30.71 -2.67 -12.73
CA LEU A 432 -30.56 -2.28 -11.32
C LEU A 432 -30.04 -0.84 -11.19
N VAL A 433 -29.08 -0.44 -12.04
CA VAL A 433 -28.56 0.93 -12.06
C VAL A 433 -29.68 1.93 -12.36
N LEU A 434 -30.49 1.65 -13.38
CA LEU A 434 -31.60 2.54 -13.77
C LEU A 434 -32.70 2.59 -12.71
N GLN A 435 -32.95 1.50 -11.98
CA GLN A 435 -33.88 1.48 -10.85
C GLN A 435 -33.35 2.23 -9.63
N ALA A 436 -32.03 2.32 -9.45
CA ALA A 436 -31.44 3.03 -8.33
C ALA A 436 -31.60 4.56 -8.44
N ILE A 437 -31.67 5.12 -9.65
CA ILE A 437 -31.85 6.58 -9.86
C ILE A 437 -33.13 7.11 -9.19
N PRO A 438 -34.34 6.58 -9.47
CA PRO A 438 -35.55 7.03 -8.79
C PRO A 438 -35.55 6.67 -7.29
N ALA A 439 -34.88 5.61 -6.86
CA ALA A 439 -34.74 5.27 -5.43
C ALA A 439 -33.91 6.32 -4.69
N LEU A 440 -32.77 6.74 -5.26
CA LEU A 440 -31.95 7.84 -4.75
C LEU A 440 -32.74 9.15 -4.68
N GLY A 441 -33.48 9.49 -5.75
CA GLY A 441 -34.26 10.72 -5.80
C GLY A 441 -35.39 10.80 -4.77
N LYS A 442 -35.86 9.65 -4.26
CA LYS A 442 -36.87 9.55 -3.19
C LYS A 442 -36.29 9.26 -1.81
N HIS A 443 -34.97 9.17 -1.70
CA HIS A 443 -34.27 8.71 -0.50
C HIS A 443 -34.77 7.32 0.00
N ASP A 444 -35.13 6.43 -0.91
CA ASP A 444 -35.55 5.06 -0.59
C ASP A 444 -34.32 4.16 -0.38
N ILE A 445 -33.70 4.31 0.80
CA ILE A 445 -32.48 3.58 1.18
C ILE A 445 -32.71 2.07 1.28
N THR A 446 -33.95 1.63 1.56
CA THR A 446 -34.31 0.21 1.63
C THR A 446 -34.27 -0.40 0.24
N ALA A 447 -34.96 0.20 -0.73
CA ALA A 447 -34.91 -0.25 -2.11
C ALA A 447 -33.48 -0.21 -2.66
N LEU A 448 -32.70 0.83 -2.33
CA LEU A 448 -31.30 0.92 -2.75
C LEU A 448 -30.45 -0.24 -2.21
N GLY A 449 -30.61 -0.59 -0.93
CA GLY A 449 -29.89 -1.71 -0.33
C GLY A 449 -30.29 -3.06 -0.91
N GLU A 450 -31.56 -3.27 -1.24
CA GLU A 450 -32.03 -4.45 -1.96
C GLU A 450 -31.37 -4.57 -3.34
N LEU A 451 -31.36 -3.48 -4.13
CA LEU A 451 -30.69 -3.44 -5.43
C LEU A 451 -29.19 -3.76 -5.32
N MET A 452 -28.51 -3.24 -4.28
CA MET A 452 -27.11 -3.57 -4.00
C MET A 452 -26.92 -5.07 -3.71
N ASN A 453 -27.80 -5.67 -2.92
CA ASN A 453 -27.72 -7.09 -2.58
C ASN A 453 -27.95 -8.00 -3.79
N VAL A 454 -28.93 -7.66 -4.65
CA VAL A 454 -29.17 -8.37 -5.91
C VAL A 454 -27.97 -8.22 -6.84
N CYS A 455 -27.41 -7.01 -6.95
CA CYS A 455 -26.21 -6.76 -7.75
C CYS A 455 -25.02 -7.61 -7.30
N GLN A 456 -24.82 -7.80 -5.98
CA GLN A 456 -23.78 -8.71 -5.48
C GLN A 456 -23.98 -10.16 -5.96
N GLY A 457 -25.24 -10.63 -6.06
CA GLY A 457 -25.55 -11.94 -6.63
C GLY A 457 -25.14 -12.05 -8.09
N LEU A 458 -25.41 -11.03 -8.89
CA LEU A 458 -24.99 -10.96 -10.30
C LEU A 458 -23.47 -10.88 -10.45
N LEU A 459 -22.78 -10.13 -9.58
CA LEU A 459 -21.31 -10.08 -9.55
C LEU A 459 -20.70 -11.42 -9.14
N ASN A 460 -21.34 -12.17 -8.26
CA ASN A 460 -20.96 -13.56 -7.99
C ASN A 460 -21.15 -14.47 -9.21
N ALA A 461 -22.22 -14.29 -9.99
CA ALA A 461 -22.43 -15.02 -11.24
C ALA A 461 -21.34 -14.74 -12.29
N LEU A 462 -20.79 -13.51 -12.30
CA LEU A 462 -19.61 -13.14 -13.09
C LEU A 462 -18.29 -13.70 -12.54
N GLN A 463 -18.29 -14.35 -11.38
CA GLN A 463 -17.11 -14.92 -10.70
C GLN A 463 -16.06 -13.87 -10.34
N VAL A 464 -16.50 -12.65 -10.00
CA VAL A 464 -15.60 -11.54 -9.68
C VAL A 464 -15.44 -11.32 -8.16
N SER A 465 -16.25 -11.99 -7.33
CA SER A 465 -16.10 -11.95 -5.87
C SER A 465 -15.07 -12.96 -5.36
N THR A 466 -14.71 -12.86 -4.08
CA THR A 466 -13.78 -13.78 -3.41
C THR A 466 -14.33 -14.19 -2.04
N PRO A 467 -13.88 -15.32 -1.46
CA PRO A 467 -14.31 -15.72 -0.12
C PRO A 467 -14.08 -14.64 0.96
N GLU A 468 -13.02 -13.83 0.80
CA GLU A 468 -12.70 -12.73 1.72
C GLU A 468 -13.68 -11.56 1.58
N LEU A 469 -14.02 -11.18 0.33
CA LEU A 469 -15.07 -10.19 0.05
C LEU A 469 -16.43 -10.66 0.56
N GLU A 470 -16.81 -11.91 0.29
CA GLU A 470 -18.08 -12.49 0.76
C GLU A 470 -18.14 -12.52 2.29
N ARG A 471 -17.01 -12.82 2.96
CA ARG A 471 -16.93 -12.75 4.42
C ARG A 471 -17.19 -11.33 4.92
N LEU A 472 -16.54 -10.32 4.34
CA LEU A 472 -16.73 -8.90 4.68
C LEU A 472 -18.17 -8.44 4.45
N ILE A 473 -18.75 -8.77 3.29
CA ILE A 473 -20.16 -8.47 2.95
C ILE A 473 -21.10 -9.12 3.97
N GLY A 474 -20.86 -10.38 4.33
CA GLY A 474 -21.63 -11.08 5.34
C GLY A 474 -21.49 -10.46 6.74
N ILE A 475 -20.31 -9.97 7.11
CA ILE A 475 -20.10 -9.24 8.38
C ILE A 475 -20.92 -7.96 8.40
N ALA A 476 -20.84 -7.15 7.34
CA ALA A 476 -21.56 -5.89 7.26
C ALA A 476 -23.09 -6.08 7.34
N ARG A 477 -23.63 -7.04 6.57
CA ARG A 477 -25.07 -7.37 6.60
C ARG A 477 -25.52 -7.87 7.97
N ARG A 478 -24.74 -8.74 8.63
CA ARG A 478 -25.06 -9.22 10.00
C ARG A 478 -24.98 -8.11 11.04
N ALA A 479 -24.16 -7.09 10.82
CA ALA A 479 -24.09 -5.90 11.66
C ALA A 479 -25.20 -4.88 11.36
N GLY A 480 -26.08 -5.16 10.40
CA GLY A 480 -27.28 -4.40 10.10
C GLY A 480 -27.22 -3.53 8.85
N ALA A 481 -26.17 -3.61 8.02
CA ALA A 481 -26.13 -2.87 6.76
C ALA A 481 -27.35 -3.23 5.89
N ILE A 482 -28.04 -2.22 5.34
CA ILE A 482 -29.26 -2.37 4.53
C ILE A 482 -28.93 -3.12 3.23
N GLY A 483 -27.81 -2.77 2.61
CA GLY A 483 -27.24 -3.47 1.46
C GLY A 483 -25.73 -3.46 1.50
N ALA A 484 -25.10 -4.53 1.02
CA ALA A 484 -23.64 -4.57 0.92
C ALA A 484 -23.19 -5.39 -0.29
N LYS A 485 -22.13 -4.92 -0.94
CA LYS A 485 -21.57 -5.54 -2.15
C LYS A 485 -20.12 -5.16 -2.34
N LEU A 486 -19.40 -5.92 -3.18
CA LEU A 486 -18.07 -5.49 -3.62
C LEU A 486 -18.17 -4.19 -4.43
N THR A 487 -17.06 -3.46 -4.50
CA THR A 487 -16.95 -2.28 -5.37
C THR A 487 -15.70 -2.36 -6.24
N GLY A 488 -15.82 -1.92 -7.49
CA GLY A 488 -14.72 -1.92 -8.46
C GLY A 488 -14.52 -3.27 -9.17
N GLY A 489 -13.27 -3.62 -9.45
CA GLY A 489 -12.92 -4.74 -10.35
C GLY A 489 -13.18 -6.14 -9.80
N GLY A 490 -13.30 -6.32 -8.48
CA GLY A 490 -13.36 -7.63 -7.84
C GLY A 490 -12.00 -8.36 -7.79
N GLY A 491 -12.00 -9.60 -7.30
CA GLY A 491 -10.78 -10.40 -7.09
C GLY A 491 -9.98 -10.04 -5.83
N GLY A 492 -10.53 -9.20 -4.95
CA GLY A 492 -9.90 -8.59 -3.77
C GLY A 492 -10.41 -7.16 -3.59
N GLY A 493 -9.63 -6.31 -2.93
CA GLY A 493 -9.94 -4.88 -2.81
C GLY A 493 -10.98 -4.59 -1.73
N ALA A 494 -12.04 -3.87 -2.10
CA ALA A 494 -13.00 -3.31 -1.16
C ALA A 494 -14.46 -3.71 -1.42
N MET A 495 -15.27 -3.55 -0.40
CA MET A 495 -16.72 -3.62 -0.43
C MET A 495 -17.31 -2.33 0.13
N ILE A 496 -18.56 -2.06 -0.23
CA ILE A 496 -19.36 -0.97 0.32
C ILE A 496 -20.60 -1.53 1.00
N ALA A 497 -21.00 -0.90 2.09
CA ALA A 497 -22.21 -1.20 2.84
C ALA A 497 -23.03 0.07 3.04
N LEU A 498 -24.27 0.06 2.58
CA LEU A 498 -25.24 1.11 2.83
C LEU A 498 -25.78 0.95 4.25
N CYS A 499 -25.63 2.02 5.03
CA CYS A 499 -26.00 2.06 6.43
C CYS A 499 -26.92 3.26 6.68
N ASP A 500 -27.67 3.17 7.76
CA ASP A 500 -28.42 4.30 8.33
C ASP A 500 -27.70 4.71 9.62
N GLU A 501 -28.40 4.79 10.76
CA GLU A 501 -27.83 5.09 12.08
C GLU A 501 -26.81 4.06 12.61
N ASN A 502 -26.61 2.95 11.90
CA ASN A 502 -25.79 1.82 12.34
C ASN A 502 -24.40 1.72 11.69
N ALA A 503 -23.94 2.77 11.00
CA ALA A 503 -22.63 2.79 10.35
C ALA A 503 -21.47 2.48 11.30
N ASP A 504 -21.51 3.01 12.53
CA ASP A 504 -20.51 2.73 13.57
C ASP A 504 -20.45 1.24 13.94
N ALA A 505 -21.63 0.61 14.10
CA ALA A 505 -21.71 -0.80 14.44
C ALA A 505 -21.16 -1.68 13.31
N VAL A 506 -21.46 -1.32 12.05
CA VAL A 506 -20.94 -1.99 10.85
C VAL A 506 -19.42 -1.84 10.75
N GLN A 507 -18.88 -0.62 10.92
CA GLN A 507 -17.44 -0.38 10.91
C GLN A 507 -16.72 -1.21 11.99
N GLN A 508 -17.20 -1.15 13.24
CA GLN A 508 -16.60 -1.91 14.34
C GLN A 508 -16.66 -3.42 14.11
N ALA A 509 -17.74 -3.94 13.54
CA ALA A 509 -17.86 -5.36 13.22
C ALA A 509 -16.81 -5.81 12.19
N ILE A 510 -16.54 -4.97 11.18
CA ILE A 510 -15.50 -5.20 10.19
C ILE A 510 -14.10 -5.17 10.85
N GLU A 511 -13.81 -4.14 11.65
CA GLU A 511 -12.51 -3.95 12.30
C GLU A 511 -12.17 -5.03 13.33
N ARG A 512 -13.16 -5.50 14.11
CA ARG A 512 -12.99 -6.61 15.07
C ARG A 512 -12.56 -7.91 14.41
N GLN A 513 -12.80 -8.07 13.10
CA GLN A 513 -12.41 -9.23 12.32
C GLN A 513 -11.02 -9.06 11.66
N GLY A 514 -10.32 -7.96 11.96
CA GLY A 514 -8.98 -7.66 11.49
C GLY A 514 -8.91 -6.85 10.20
N PHE A 515 -10.04 -6.55 9.57
CA PHE A 515 -10.10 -5.76 8.33
C PHE A 515 -10.05 -4.25 8.60
N ARG A 516 -9.80 -3.45 7.56
CA ARG A 516 -9.89 -1.99 7.65
C ARG A 516 -11.25 -1.53 7.16
N ALA A 517 -11.79 -0.48 7.77
CA ALA A 517 -13.02 0.15 7.30
C ALA A 517 -12.94 1.67 7.38
N LEU A 518 -13.72 2.35 6.54
CA LEU A 518 -13.85 3.80 6.51
C LEU A 518 -15.33 4.15 6.33
N GLN A 519 -15.85 5.08 7.13
CA GLN A 519 -17.17 5.66 6.90
C GLN A 519 -17.08 6.83 5.93
N MET A 520 -18.08 6.97 5.08
CA MET A 520 -18.24 8.12 4.20
C MET A 520 -19.70 8.51 4.08
N THR A 521 -19.95 9.81 4.02
CA THR A 521 -21.28 10.37 3.80
C THR A 521 -21.32 11.02 2.42
N LEU A 522 -22.34 10.68 1.63
CA LEU A 522 -22.57 11.22 0.29
C LEU A 522 -23.74 12.20 0.33
N GLY A 523 -23.69 13.27 -0.48
CA GLY A 523 -24.81 14.22 -0.58
C GLY A 523 -24.82 15.33 0.48
N GLU A 524 -23.74 15.51 1.27
CA GLU A 524 -23.58 16.72 2.07
C GLU A 524 -23.48 17.94 1.15
N LYS A 525 -24.34 18.95 1.37
CA LYS A 525 -24.17 20.26 0.73
C LYS A 525 -22.86 20.87 1.21
N LYS A 526 -21.90 21.03 0.29
CA LYS A 526 -20.67 21.80 0.52
C LYS A 526 -20.98 23.23 0.96
#